data_AF-A0A356ULM7-F1
#
_entry.id   AF-A0A356ULM7-F1
#
_cell.length_a   1.000
_cell.length_b   1.000
_cell.length_c   1.000
_cell.angle_alpha   90.00
_cell.angle_beta   90.00
_cell.angle_gamma   90.00
#
_symmetry.space_group_name_H-M   'P 1'
#
loop_
_entity.id
_entity.type
_entity.pdbx_description
1 polymer ?
#
loop_
_entity_poly.entity_id
_entity_poly.type
_entity_poly.pdbx_seq_one_letter_code
_entity_poly.pdbx_strand_id
1 'polypeptide(L)' 'MRFLSSNPRHKSLKTHEFTSLKGPNGEKVFEAYAEQSTPAAYRIFWYYGPDKNQLTVIAITLHP' A
#
# COMPACT_ATOMS: atom_id res chain seq x y z
N MET A 1 6.73 -4.58 6.93
CA MET A 1 5.86 -5.70 6.47
C MET A 1 4.76 -6.11 7.45
N ARG A 2 5.04 -6.30 8.76
CA ARG A 2 4.06 -6.84 9.75
C ARG A 2 2.73 -6.09 9.90
N PHE A 3 2.69 -4.78 9.60
CA PHE A 3 1.48 -3.96 9.72
C PHE A 3 0.56 -4.02 8.49
N LEU A 4 1.09 -4.18 7.27
CA LEU A 4 0.26 -4.19 6.06
C LEU A 4 -0.62 -5.44 5.97
N SER A 5 -0.07 -6.59 6.40
CA SER A 5 -0.79 -7.87 6.40
C SER A 5 -1.83 -7.98 7.51
N SER A 6 -1.67 -7.25 8.62
CA SER A 6 -2.51 -7.37 9.82
C SER A 6 -3.51 -6.21 9.97
N ASN A 7 -3.13 -5.00 9.58
CA ASN A 7 -4.00 -3.82 9.55
C ASN A 7 -3.49 -2.82 8.49
N PRO A 8 -3.91 -2.97 7.23
CA PRO A 8 -3.47 -2.08 6.14
C PRO A 8 -3.94 -0.62 6.31
N ARG A 9 -4.78 -0.32 7.31
CA ARG A 9 -5.21 1.04 7.69
C ARG A 9 -4.59 1.53 9.00
N HIS A 10 -3.56 0.84 9.50
CA HIS A 10 -2.90 1.25 10.73
C HIS A 10 -2.35 2.68 10.58
N LYS A 11 -2.60 3.55 11.57
CA LYS A 11 -2.27 4.99 11.48
C LYS A 11 -0.78 5.27 11.18
N SER A 12 0.10 4.34 11.57
CA SER A 12 1.54 4.45 11.26
C SER A 12 1.90 4.26 9.78
N LEU A 13 1.00 3.69 8.96
CA LEU A 13 1.23 3.45 7.54
C LEU A 13 0.88 4.66 6.65
N LYS A 14 0.25 5.71 7.21
CA LYS A 14 -0.20 6.92 6.48
C LYS A 14 -0.75 6.59 5.09
N THR A 15 -1.76 5.74 5.05
CA THR A 15 -2.31 5.25 3.78
C THR A 15 -3.21 6.28 3.12
N HIS A 16 -2.99 6.56 1.84
CA HIS A 16 -3.80 7.47 1.03
C HIS A 16 -4.21 6.83 -0.29
N GLU A 17 -5.38 7.19 -0.84
CA GLU A 17 -5.78 6.76 -2.18
C GLU A 17 -4.83 7.38 -3.21
N PHE A 18 -4.27 6.55 -4.08
CA PHE A 18 -3.41 6.96 -5.17
C PHE A 18 -4.23 6.99 -6.47
N THR A 19 -4.63 8.18 -6.88
CA THR A 19 -5.64 8.35 -7.95
C THR A 19 -5.09 8.20 -9.35
N SER A 20 -3.77 8.31 -9.54
CA SER A 20 -3.11 8.21 -10.85
C SER A 20 -2.91 6.76 -11.32
N LEU A 21 -3.17 5.77 -10.46
CA LEU A 21 -3.11 4.35 -10.81
C LEU A 21 -4.43 3.67 -10.44
N LYS A 22 -4.84 2.73 -11.28
CA LYS A 22 -5.99 1.86 -11.02
C LYS A 22 -5.54 0.41 -11.09
N GLY A 23 -6.21 -0.44 -10.34
CA GLY A 23 -6.06 -1.89 -10.47
C GLY A 23 -6.56 -2.37 -11.84
N PRO A 24 -6.27 -3.63 -12.19
CA PRO A 24 -6.58 -4.21 -13.50
C PRO A 24 -8.07 -4.14 -13.88
N ASN A 25 -8.98 -4.08 -12.90
CA ASN A 25 -10.42 -3.96 -13.12
C ASN A 25 -10.99 -2.60 -12.65
N GLY A 26 -10.14 -1.58 -12.50
CA GLY A 26 -10.54 -0.25 -12.04
C GLY A 26 -10.54 -0.09 -10.52
N GLU A 27 -9.92 -1.02 -9.78
CA GLU A 27 -9.82 -0.95 -8.33
C GLU A 27 -9.07 0.32 -7.88
N LYS A 28 -9.48 0.85 -6.73
CA LYS A 28 -8.76 1.94 -6.08
C LYS A 28 -7.42 1.43 -5.58
N VAL A 29 -6.34 2.11 -5.99
CA VAL A 29 -4.99 1.86 -5.49
C VAL A 29 -4.73 2.77 -4.30
N PHE A 30 -3.97 2.26 -3.34
CA PHE A 30 -3.54 2.95 -2.15
C PHE A 30 -2.02 2.97 -2.08
N GLU A 31 -1.46 4.10 -1.65
CA GLU A 31 -0.06 4.23 -1.26
C GLU A 31 0.03 4.13 0.26
N ALA A 32 0.94 3.30 0.77
CA ALA A 32 1.26 3.19 2.20
C ALA A 32 2.76 3.35 2.44
N TYR A 33 3.12 4.08 3.50
CA TYR A 33 4.49 4.29 3.95
C TYR A 33 4.89 3.16 4.90
N ALA A 34 5.87 2.35 4.49
CA ALA A 34 6.48 1.36 5.36
C ALA A 34 7.69 2.00 6.06
N GLU A 35 7.52 2.26 7.36
CA GLU A 35 8.49 2.78 8.35
C GLU A 35 8.54 4.30 8.56
N GLN A 36 8.42 4.68 9.83
CA GLN A 36 8.43 6.06 10.34
C GLN A 36 9.77 6.43 11.02
N SER A 37 10.81 5.58 10.97
CA SER A 37 12.05 5.83 11.76
C SER A 37 13.37 5.34 11.16
N THR A 38 13.44 5.04 9.88
CA THR A 38 14.72 4.79 9.17
C THR A 38 14.76 5.59 7.86
N PRO A 39 15.94 6.04 7.38
CA PRO A 39 16.07 6.83 6.15
C PRO A 39 15.71 6.08 4.86
N ALA A 40 15.35 4.79 4.95
CA ALA A 40 14.88 3.98 3.85
C ALA A 40 13.35 3.93 3.86
N ALA A 41 12.70 5.07 3.65
CA ALA A 41 11.24 5.10 3.57
C ALA A 41 10.82 4.33 2.31
N TYR A 42 10.11 3.21 2.47
CA TYR A 42 9.55 2.48 1.33
C TYR A 42 8.10 2.90 1.12
N ARG A 43 7.71 3.06 -0.15
CA ARG A 43 6.31 3.23 -0.56
C ARG A 43 5.79 1.91 -1.10
N ILE A 44 4.62 1.51 -0.63
CA ILE A 44 3.94 0.30 -1.06
C ILE A 44 2.65 0.71 -1.74
N PHE A 45 2.48 0.30 -2.99
CA PHE A 45 1.26 0.49 -3.76
C PHE A 45 0.46 -0.81 -3.76
N TRP A 46 -0.81 -0.75 -3.39
CA TRP A 46 -1.65 -1.95 -3.25
C TRP A 46 -3.13 -1.66 -3.49
N TYR A 47 -3.93 -2.70 -3.75
CA TYR A 47 -5.39 -2.62 -3.84
C TYR A 47 -6.05 -3.88 -3.25
N TYR A 48 -7.37 -3.82 -3.00
CA TYR A 48 -8.16 -4.98 -2.55
C TYR A 48 -8.63 -5.82 -3.74
N GLY A 49 -8.48 -7.13 -3.65
CA GLY A 49 -8.78 -8.08 -4.73
C GLY A 49 -7.52 -8.71 -5.34
N PRO A 50 -7.64 -9.40 -6.49
CA PRO A 50 -8.89 -9.62 -7.23
C PRO A 50 -9.91 -10.50 -6.51
N ASP A 51 -9.48 -11.38 -5.61
CA ASP A 51 -10.37 -12.27 -4.87
C ASP A 51 -10.86 -11.66 -3.54
N LYS A 52 -11.93 -12.25 -2.98
CA LYS A 52 -12.48 -11.82 -1.70
C LYS A 52 -11.45 -12.00 -0.58
N ASN A 53 -11.32 -10.96 0.27
CA ASN A 53 -10.35 -10.89 1.37
C ASN A 53 -8.87 -10.94 0.93
N GLN A 54 -8.58 -10.61 -0.33
CA GLN A 54 -7.22 -10.49 -0.83
C GLN A 54 -6.74 -9.03 -0.84
N LEU A 55 -5.45 -8.84 -0.57
CA LEU A 55 -4.73 -7.60 -0.79
C LEU A 55 -3.61 -7.88 -1.77
N THR A 56 -3.60 -7.16 -2.88
CA THR A 56 -2.58 -7.29 -3.93
C THR A 56 -1.60 -6.14 -3.83
N VAL A 57 -0.31 -6.45 -3.70
CA VAL A 57 0.77 -5.47 -3.78
C VAL A 57 1.18 -5.33 -5.24
N ILE A 58 1.12 -4.11 -5.75
CA ILE A 58 1.46 -3.76 -7.13
C ILE A 58 2.96 -3.48 -7.24
N ALA A 59 3.49 -2.70 -6.31
CA ALA A 59 4.88 -2.27 -6.31
C ALA A 59 5.36 -1.90 -4.91
N ILE A 60 6.66 -2.08 -4.69
CA ILE A 60 7.39 -1.57 -3.53
C ILE A 60 8.54 -0.74 -4.08
N THR A 61 8.56 0.55 -3.77
CA THR A 61 9.59 1.47 -4.26
C THR A 61 10.32 2.13 -3.09
N LEU A 62 11.61 2.39 -3.29
CA LEU A 62 12.37 3.27 -2.40
C LEU A 62 11.85 4.70 -2.60
N HIS A 63 11.63 5.41 -1.50
CA HIS A 63 11.49 6.86 -1.54
C HIS A 63 12.90 7.47 -1.77
N PRO A 64 13.05 8.44 -2.69
CA PRO A 64 14.30 9.19 -2.84
C PRO A 64 14.71 9.94 -1.58
#